data_AF-A0A7Y3AIY7-F1
#
_entry.id   AF-A0A7Y3AIY7-F1
#
_cell.length_a   1.000
_cell.length_b   1.000
_cell.length_c   1.000
_cell.angle_alpha   90.00
_cell.angle_beta   90.00
_cell.angle_gamma   90.00
#
_symmetry.space_group_name_H-M   'P 1'
#
loop_
_entity.id
_entity.type
_entity.pdbx_description
1 polymer ?
#
loop_
_entity_poly.entity_id
_entity_poly.type
_entity_poly.pdbx_seq_one_letter_code
_entity_poly.pdbx_strand_id
1 'polypeptide(L)'
;MSYPSVYPTGTTIFKPEKCFSGYTIFQAKEVGALLIDMSGAEVQLWKNLHGFPNKLLPGGYVMGHLAERNNKYGMQDQTDLVQVDWDGNIVWK
;
A
#
# COMPACT_ATOMS: atom_id res chain seq x y z
N MET A 1 37.57 -0.10 0.38
CA MET A 1 36.26 -0.39 -0.25
C MET A 1 35.52 0.93 -0.40
N SER A 2 35.12 1.31 -1.60
CA SER A 2 34.23 2.46 -1.83
C SER A 2 32.79 2.05 -1.50
N TYR A 3 32.21 2.68 -0.48
CA TYR A 3 30.80 2.51 -0.14
C TYR A 3 30.00 3.64 -0.80
N PRO A 4 28.85 3.37 -1.42
CA PRO A 4 28.00 4.43 -1.97
C PRO A 4 27.58 5.41 -0.87
N SER A 5 27.55 6.71 -1.16
CA SER A 5 27.05 7.74 -0.23
C SER A 5 25.64 8.23 -0.57
N VAL A 6 25.10 7.80 -1.71
CA VAL A 6 23.77 8.19 -2.21
C VAL A 6 22.92 6.94 -2.38
N TYR A 7 21.74 6.95 -1.76
CA TYR A 7 20.75 5.89 -1.82
C TYR A 7 19.46 6.48 -2.41
N PRO A 8 19.24 6.38 -3.73
CA PRO A 8 17.98 6.83 -4.30
C PRO A 8 16.83 6.02 -3.69
N THR A 9 15.87 6.71 -3.10
CA THR A 9 14.69 6.12 -2.44
C THR A 9 13.44 6.11 -3.33
N GLY A 10 13.50 6.77 -4.49
CA GLY A 10 12.45 6.80 -5.49
C GLY A 10 12.87 6.16 -6.81
N THR A 11 12.11 6.44 -7.87
CA THR A 11 12.39 5.93 -9.21
C THR A 11 13.67 6.55 -9.78
N THR A 12 14.69 5.72 -9.96
CA THR A 12 15.98 6.15 -10.55
C THR A 12 15.89 6.42 -12.05
N ILE A 13 15.07 5.66 -12.78
CA ILE A 13 14.89 5.78 -14.23
C ILE A 13 13.42 5.56 -14.57
N PHE A 14 12.75 6.57 -15.12
CA PHE A 14 11.39 6.48 -15.64
C PHE A 14 11.38 6.77 -17.14
N LYS A 15 10.80 5.85 -17.93
CA LYS A 15 10.68 5.94 -19.40
C LYS A 15 9.20 5.84 -19.79
N PRO A 16 8.45 6.95 -19.83
CA PRO A 16 7.01 6.95 -20.10
C PRO A 16 6.61 6.24 -21.40
N GLU A 17 7.49 6.25 -22.40
CA GLU A 17 7.28 5.56 -23.68
C GLU A 17 7.41 4.04 -23.60
N LYS A 18 7.94 3.51 -22.49
CA LYS A 18 8.11 2.08 -22.22
C LYS A 18 7.38 1.60 -20.96
N CYS A 19 6.62 2.48 -20.30
CA CYS A 19 6.00 2.20 -19.01
C CYS A 19 4.59 2.78 -18.96
N PHE A 20 3.70 2.10 -18.23
CA PHE A 20 2.39 2.67 -17.93
C PHE A 20 2.52 3.74 -16.83
N SER A 21 1.91 4.90 -17.05
CA SER A 21 1.86 5.98 -16.04
C SER A 21 0.64 5.80 -15.17
N GLY A 22 0.83 5.72 -13.86
CA GLY A 22 -0.26 5.56 -12.91
C GLY A 22 0.21 5.56 -11.47
N TYR A 23 -0.59 4.93 -10.62
CA TYR A 23 -0.28 4.74 -9.21
C TYR A 23 -0.16 3.26 -8.90
N THR A 24 0.71 2.94 -7.95
CA THR A 24 0.86 1.58 -7.43
C THR A 24 0.46 1.57 -5.97
N ILE A 25 -0.53 0.75 -5.63
CA ILE A 25 -0.86 0.46 -4.23
C ILE A 25 -0.25 -0.88 -3.85
N PHE A 26 0.41 -0.94 -2.69
CA PHE A 26 0.98 -2.17 -2.17
C PHE A 26 0.96 -2.19 -0.65
N GLN A 27 1.09 -3.40 -0.10
CA GLN A 27 1.22 -3.58 1.33
C GLN A 27 2.65 -3.25 1.77
N ALA A 28 2.86 -2.08 2.37
CA ALA A 28 4.10 -1.76 3.05
C ALA A 28 4.18 -2.60 4.32
N LYS A 29 5.22 -3.45 4.39
CA LYS A 29 5.42 -4.39 5.49
C LYS A 29 5.43 -3.64 6.82
N GLU A 30 4.63 -4.11 7.78
CA GLU A 30 4.50 -3.55 9.14
C GLU A 30 3.98 -2.10 9.23
N VAL A 31 3.59 -1.46 8.11
CA VAL A 31 3.13 -0.07 8.11
C VAL A 31 1.66 0.07 7.70
N GLY A 32 1.26 -0.52 6.57
CA GLY A 32 -0.09 -0.37 6.03
C GLY A 32 -0.14 -0.38 4.50
N ALA A 33 -1.25 0.10 3.93
CA ALA A 33 -1.43 0.22 2.49
C ALA A 33 -0.80 1.52 1.99
N LEU A 34 0.21 1.42 1.14
CA LEU A 34 0.94 2.57 0.60
C LEU A 34 0.63 2.74 -0.89
N LEU A 35 0.19 3.94 -1.26
CA LEU A 35 0.06 4.39 -2.64
C LEU A 35 1.27 5.23 -3.03
N ILE A 36 1.91 4.87 -4.14
CA ILE A 36 3.02 5.64 -4.72
C ILE A 36 2.69 6.06 -6.15
N ASP A 37 3.30 7.16 -6.59
CA ASP A 37 3.35 7.56 -7.98
C ASP A 37 4.55 6.96 -8.73
N MET A 38 4.67 7.27 -10.03
CA MET A 38 5.78 6.77 -10.84
C MET A 38 7.14 7.40 -10.54
N SER A 39 7.21 8.49 -9.78
CA SER A 39 8.46 9.03 -9.25
C SER A 39 8.97 8.25 -8.03
N GLY A 40 8.13 7.34 -7.50
CA GLY A 40 8.38 6.64 -6.25
C GLY A 40 8.05 7.48 -5.02
N ALA A 41 7.35 8.62 -5.20
CA ALA A 41 6.91 9.44 -4.09
C ALA A 41 5.68 8.81 -3.41
N GLU A 42 5.64 8.92 -2.09
CA GLU A 42 4.47 8.54 -1.30
C GLU A 42 3.32 9.52 -1.60
N VAL A 43 2.20 8.98 -2.07
CA VAL A 43 0.98 9.75 -2.38
C VAL A 43 0.01 9.67 -1.22
N GLN A 44 -0.19 8.47 -0.68
CA GLN A 44 -1.04 8.26 0.49
C GLN A 44 -0.68 6.98 1.23
N LEU A 45 -0.71 7.04 2.56
CA LEU A 45 -0.48 5.90 3.43
C LEU A 45 -1.68 5.70 4.36
N TRP A 46 -2.41 4.60 4.16
CA TRP A 46 -3.41 4.13 5.11
C TRP A 46 -2.73 3.26 6.16
N LYS A 47 -2.26 3.89 7.23
CA LYS A 47 -1.58 3.22 8.35
C LYS A 47 -2.46 2.15 8.98
N ASN A 48 -1.87 0.99 9.30
CA ASN A 48 -2.52 -0.18 9.89
C ASN A 48 -3.67 -0.78 9.05
N LEU A 49 -3.86 -0.33 7.80
CA LEU A 49 -4.74 -1.01 6.86
C LEU A 49 -3.92 -2.05 6.11
N HIS A 50 -4.30 -3.31 6.25
CA HIS A 50 -3.62 -4.43 5.62
C HIS A 50 -4.42 -4.98 4.44
N GLY A 51 -3.76 -5.57 3.45
CA GLY A 51 -4.40 -6.14 2.28
C GLY A 51 -3.60 -7.26 1.64
N PHE A 52 -4.30 -8.14 0.91
CA PHE A 52 -3.69 -9.30 0.26
C PHE A 52 -4.21 -9.52 -1.18
N PRO A 53 -4.04 -8.57 -2.12
CA PRO A 53 -3.52 -7.20 -2.00
C PRO A 53 -4.63 -6.17 -1.64
N ASN A 54 -4.26 -4.93 -1.30
CA ASN A 54 -5.23 -3.85 -1.16
C ASN A 54 -5.93 -3.55 -2.49
N LYS A 55 -7.21 -3.21 -2.43
CA LYS A 55 -8.01 -2.79 -3.59
C LYS A 55 -8.31 -1.30 -3.49
N LEU A 56 -7.71 -0.51 -4.38
CA LEU A 56 -8.10 0.89 -4.58
C LEU A 56 -9.33 0.95 -5.49
N LEU A 57 -10.35 1.70 -5.06
CA LEU A 57 -11.63 1.85 -5.73
C LEU A 57 -11.80 3.30 -6.27
N PRO A 58 -12.71 3.52 -7.22
CA PRO A 58 -13.05 4.87 -7.67
C PRO A 58 -13.45 5.78 -6.50
N GLY A 59 -13.05 7.05 -6.55
CA GLY A 59 -13.31 8.02 -5.47
C GLY A 59 -12.29 7.98 -4.32
N GLY A 60 -11.23 7.17 -4.43
CA GLY A 60 -10.14 7.14 -3.44
C GLY A 60 -10.39 6.22 -2.25
N TYR A 61 -11.38 5.33 -2.34
CA TYR A 61 -11.64 4.34 -1.30
C TYR A 61 -10.68 3.16 -1.40
N VAL A 62 -10.32 2.57 -0.26
CA VAL A 62 -9.45 1.38 -0.21
C VAL A 62 -10.12 0.29 0.61
N MET A 63 -10.10 -0.94 0.09
CA MET A 63 -10.48 -2.13 0.86
C MET A 63 -9.26 -2.85 1.44
N GLY A 64 -9.43 -3.35 2.66
CA GLY A 64 -8.43 -4.10 3.41
C GLY A 64 -9.00 -4.74 4.67
N HIS A 65 -8.14 -5.04 5.61
CA HIS A 65 -8.45 -5.59 6.93
C HIS A 65 -7.59 -4.89 8.00
N LEU A 66 -8.04 -4.91 9.24
CA LEU A 66 -7.39 -4.21 10.35
C LEU A 66 -6.51 -5.11 11.22
N ALA A 67 -6.73 -6.42 11.18
CA ALA A 67 -5.91 -7.37 11.91
C ALA A 67 -5.99 -8.79 11.33
N GLU A 68 -4.92 -9.55 11.57
CA GLU A 68 -4.81 -10.97 11.25
C GLU A 68 -5.20 -11.83 12.46
N ARG A 69 -5.77 -13.01 12.22
CA ARG A 69 -6.02 -13.99 13.29
C ARG A 69 -4.72 -14.62 13.74
N ASN A 70 -4.72 -15.11 14.99
CA ASN A 70 -3.57 -15.81 15.52
C ASN A 70 -3.26 -17.07 14.70
N ASN A 71 -2.02 -17.18 14.21
CA ASN A 71 -1.54 -18.28 13.38
C ASN A 71 -1.65 -19.67 14.01
N LYS A 72 -1.87 -19.78 15.32
CA LYS A 72 -2.17 -21.04 16.00
C LYS A 72 -3.54 -21.62 15.61
N TYR A 73 -4.48 -20.76 15.24
CA TYR A 73 -5.89 -21.11 15.01
C TYR A 73 -6.39 -20.79 13.59
N GLY A 74 -5.52 -20.29 12.72
CA GLY A 74 -5.84 -19.93 11.33
C GLY A 74 -4.56 -19.69 10.52
N MET A 75 -4.66 -19.64 9.20
CA MET A 75 -3.53 -19.34 8.31
C MET A 75 -3.97 -18.32 7.27
N GLN A 76 -3.38 -17.12 7.30
CA GLN A 76 -3.78 -15.99 6.44
C GLN A 76 -5.27 -15.61 6.59
N ASP A 77 -5.84 -15.86 7.76
CA ASP A 77 -7.22 -15.50 8.08
C ASP A 77 -7.26 -14.12 8.71
N GLN A 78 -8.12 -13.26 8.19
CA GLN A 78 -8.25 -11.89 8.67
C GLN A 78 -9.45 -11.74 9.59
N THR A 79 -9.39 -10.73 10.44
CA THR A 79 -10.44 -10.49 11.44
C THR A 79 -11.67 -9.82 10.85
N ASP A 80 -11.49 -8.99 9.81
CA ASP A 80 -12.55 -8.22 9.17
C ASP A 80 -12.24 -7.92 7.70
N LEU A 81 -13.25 -7.38 6.99
CA LEU A 81 -13.10 -6.70 5.71
C LEU A 81 -13.67 -5.30 5.90
N VAL A 82 -12.87 -4.28 5.63
CA VAL A 82 -13.27 -2.87 5.79
C VAL A 82 -13.03 -2.11 4.49
N GLN A 83 -13.85 -1.07 4.28
CA GLN A 83 -13.59 -0.03 3.31
C GLN A 83 -13.28 1.27 4.05
N VAL A 84 -12.18 1.91 3.67
CA VAL A 84 -11.80 3.23 4.18
C VAL A 84 -11.88 4.27 3.06
N ASP A 85 -12.14 5.52 3.43
CA ASP A 85 -12.01 6.67 2.53
C ASP A 85 -10.54 7.10 2.37
N TRP A 86 -10.33 8.17 1.60
CA TRP A 86 -9.00 8.70 1.33
C TRP A 86 -8.25 9.12 2.61
N ASP A 87 -8.96 9.67 3.59
CA ASP A 87 -8.41 10.14 4.87
C ASP A 87 -8.17 8.99 5.88
N GLY A 88 -8.61 7.78 5.54
CA GLY A 88 -8.45 6.58 6.36
C GLY A 88 -9.58 6.34 7.36
N ASN A 89 -10.71 7.03 7.22
CA ASN A 89 -11.90 6.74 8.02
C ASN A 89 -12.59 5.50 7.48
N ILE A 90 -13.03 4.62 8.37
CA ILE A 90 -13.85 3.45 8.00
C ILE A 90 -15.23 3.96 7.59
N VAL A 91 -15.61 3.70 6.34
CA VAL A 91 -16.93 4.06 5.79
C VAL A 91 -17.87 2.85 5.69
N TRP A 92 -17.31 1.64 5.73
CA TRP A 92 -18.07 0.38 5.73
C TRP A 92 -17.24 -0.75 6.37
N LYS A 93 -17.93 -1.65 7.08
CA LYS A 93 -17.37 -2.82 7.77
C LYS A 93 -18.40 -3.94 7.87
#